data_AF-C5Y3L5-F1
#
_entry.id   AF-C5Y3L5-F1
#
_cell.length_a   1.000
_cell.length_b   1.000
_cell.length_c   1.000
_cell.angle_alpha   90.00
_cell.angle_beta   90.00
_cell.angle_gamma   90.00
#
_symmetry.space_group_name_H-M   'P 1'
#
loop_
_entity.id
_entity.type
_entity.pdbx_description
1 polymer ?
#
loop_
_entity_poly.entity_id
_entity_poly.type
_entity_poly.pdbx_seq_one_letter_code
_entity_poly.pdbx_strand_id
1 'polypeptide(L)'
;MMGNMAVLPDITFLCLIVMANGHAFEASTFHVLRLCTGLRRLSLQLVATKSECQAQTVCTSDCICLQQVEWKTEELLLNHLEEVQVNGWGGTEHVVAFVKRLFDWGTKIKEMTVNLWHSISEVKAKELYQTFQSFSRPVVCMKFYRYEKSSMVLYAPKD
;
A
#
# COMPACT_ATOMS: atom_id res chain seq x y z
N MET A 1 19.28 -18.02 -17.03
CA MET A 1 19.71 -16.74 -17.64
C MET A 1 18.78 -15.67 -17.06
N MET A 2 19.20 -15.00 -15.99
CA MET A 2 18.41 -13.92 -15.36
C MET A 2 18.39 -12.74 -16.32
N GLY A 3 17.20 -12.34 -16.78
CA GLY A 3 17.03 -11.16 -17.62
C GLY A 3 17.53 -9.93 -16.89
N ASN A 4 18.35 -9.11 -17.57
CA ASN A 4 18.73 -7.79 -17.09
C ASN A 4 17.45 -6.97 -16.87
N MET A 5 17.00 -6.89 -15.62
CA MET A 5 15.94 -5.96 -15.24
C MET A 5 16.50 -4.55 -15.44
N ALA A 6 15.85 -3.77 -16.29
CA ALA A 6 16.15 -2.35 -16.43
C ALA A 6 15.82 -1.67 -15.10
N VAL A 7 16.83 -1.50 -14.24
CA VAL A 7 16.70 -0.73 -13.01
C VAL A 7 16.52 0.73 -13.42
N LEU A 8 15.47 1.38 -12.91
CA LEU A 8 15.27 2.80 -13.16
C LEU A 8 16.27 3.59 -12.30
N PRO A 9 17.12 4.45 -12.87
CA PRO A 9 18.15 5.15 -12.10
C PRO A 9 17.53 6.13 -11.09
N ASP A 10 18.07 6.13 -9.86
CA ASP A 10 17.91 7.11 -8.78
C ASP A 10 16.49 7.62 -8.48
N ILE A 11 15.46 6.79 -8.69
CA ILE A 11 14.11 7.11 -8.22
C ILE A 11 14.09 7.03 -6.70
N THR A 12 14.19 8.18 -6.04
CA THR A 12 14.08 8.31 -4.59
C THR A 12 12.64 8.57 -4.13
N PHE A 13 11.78 9.07 -5.02
CA PHE A 13 10.36 9.30 -4.77
C PHE A 13 9.50 8.71 -5.88
N LEU A 14 8.48 7.95 -5.50
CA LEU A 14 7.52 7.36 -6.42
C LEU A 14 6.10 7.65 -5.94
N CYS A 15 5.29 8.23 -6.83
CA CYS A 15 3.86 8.37 -6.64
C CYS A 15 3.13 7.41 -7.59
N LEU A 16 2.38 6.47 -7.05
CA LEU A 16 1.58 5.50 -7.82
C LEU A 16 0.10 5.78 -7.60
N ILE A 17 -0.62 6.01 -8.71
CA ILE A 17 -2.07 6.10 -8.70
C ILE A 17 -2.61 4.76 -9.19
N VAL A 18 -3.31 4.05 -8.32
CA VAL A 18 -3.70 2.66 -8.55
C VAL A 18 -5.14 2.42 -8.12
N MET A 19 -5.82 1.56 -8.87
CA MET A 19 -7.16 1.10 -8.53
C MET A 19 -7.03 -0.03 -7.50
N ALA A 20 -7.44 0.23 -6.25
CA ALA A 20 -7.30 -0.72 -5.14
C ALA A 20 -8.28 -1.91 -5.20
N ASN A 21 -9.16 -1.92 -6.20
CA ASN A 21 -10.29 -2.86 -6.31
C ASN A 21 -10.03 -3.97 -7.33
N GLY A 22 -8.90 -3.93 -8.05
CA GLY A 22 -8.53 -4.93 -9.05
C GLY A 22 -7.62 -6.02 -8.47
N HIS A 23 -7.81 -7.26 -8.89
CA HIS A 23 -6.95 -8.40 -8.52
C HIS A 23 -5.47 -8.24 -8.93
N ALA A 24 -5.15 -7.23 -9.75
CA ALA A 24 -3.81 -6.92 -10.20
C ALA A 24 -3.11 -5.82 -9.37
N PHE A 25 -3.77 -5.21 -8.37
CA PHE A 25 -3.18 -4.12 -7.58
C PHE A 25 -1.82 -4.50 -6.99
N GLU A 26 -1.75 -5.62 -6.28
CA GLU A 26 -0.54 -6.06 -5.59
C GLU A 26 0.55 -6.45 -6.60
N ALA A 27 0.17 -7.17 -7.66
CA ALA A 27 1.06 -7.61 -8.73
C ALA A 27 1.71 -6.42 -9.46
N SER A 28 0.90 -5.46 -9.89
CA SER A 28 1.36 -4.27 -10.60
C SER A 28 2.24 -3.38 -9.71
N THR A 29 1.85 -3.18 -8.45
CA THR A 29 2.63 -2.37 -7.51
C THR A 29 3.96 -3.03 -7.19
N PHE A 30 3.96 -4.35 -6.95
CA PHE A 30 5.18 -5.15 -6.76
C PHE A 30 6.15 -4.99 -7.93
N HIS A 31 5.66 -5.13 -9.17
CA HIS A 31 6.48 -5.02 -10.37
C HIS A 31 7.21 -3.68 -10.44
N VAL A 32 6.49 -2.58 -10.20
CA VAL A 32 7.10 -1.24 -10.24
C VAL A 32 8.11 -1.05 -9.11
N LEU A 33 7.79 -1.49 -7.88
CA LEU A 33 8.70 -1.36 -6.74
C LEU A 33 9.99 -2.17 -6.94
N ARG A 34 9.91 -3.32 -7.60
CA ARG A 34 11.09 -4.14 -7.95
C ARG A 34 12.09 -3.39 -8.81
N LEU A 35 11.63 -2.46 -9.65
CA LEU A 35 12.48 -1.64 -10.52
C LEU A 35 13.06 -0.40 -9.83
N CYS A 36 12.59 -0.08 -8.62
CA CYS A 36 12.91 1.16 -7.89
C CYS A 36 13.70 0.86 -6.60
N THR A 37 14.89 0.24 -6.72
CA THR A 37 15.67 -0.21 -5.55
C THR A 37 16.20 0.94 -4.67
N GLY A 38 16.39 2.13 -5.24
CA GLY A 38 16.81 3.36 -4.53
C GLY A 38 15.67 4.13 -3.85
N LEU A 39 14.44 3.60 -3.85
CA LEU A 39 13.25 4.31 -3.39
C LEU A 39 13.34 4.67 -1.91
N ARG A 40 13.14 5.96 -1.59
CA ARG A 40 13.12 6.51 -0.23
C ARG A 40 11.73 6.89 0.25
N ARG A 41 10.87 7.36 -0.67
CA ARG A 41 9.50 7.77 -0.36
C ARG A 41 8.52 7.19 -1.37
N LEU A 42 7.50 6.50 -0.87
CA LEU A 42 6.41 5.95 -1.66
C LEU A 42 5.10 6.66 -1.31
N SER A 43 4.37 7.13 -2.32
CA SER A 43 2.99 7.62 -2.18
C SER A 43 2.05 6.75 -3.02
N LEU A 44 1.18 6.00 -2.38
CA LEU A 44 0.11 5.24 -3.01
C LEU A 44 -1.18 6.07 -2.98
N GLN A 45 -1.71 6.40 -4.15
CA GLN A 45 -3.00 7.07 -4.32
C GLN A 45 -4.02 6.03 -4.75
N LEU A 46 -4.86 5.60 -3.82
CA LEU A 46 -5.87 4.59 -4.06
C LEU A 46 -7.13 5.26 -4.59
N VAL A 47 -7.51 4.89 -5.81
CA VAL A 47 -8.74 5.39 -6.44
C VAL A 47 -9.85 4.37 -6.22
N ALA A 48 -10.85 4.74 -5.42
CA ALA A 48 -12.06 3.96 -5.27
C ALA A 48 -12.98 4.16 -6.49
N THR A 49 -13.33 3.07 -7.17
CA THR A 49 -14.46 3.08 -8.11
C THR A 49 -15.73 2.73 -7.34
N LYS A 50 -16.87 3.35 -7.68
CA LYS A 50 -18.19 3.08 -7.05
C LYS A 50 -18.64 1.61 -7.11
N SER A 51 -17.90 0.76 -7.83
CA SER A 51 -18.15 -0.66 -7.95
C SER A 51 -17.23 -1.41 -7.00
N GLU A 52 -17.52 -1.36 -5.71
CA GLU A 52 -16.95 -2.27 -4.69
C GLU A 52 -17.50 -3.71 -4.85
N CYS A 53 -18.41 -3.92 -5.82
CA CYS A 53 -19.22 -5.13 -5.99
C CYS A 53 -19.07 -5.79 -7.37
N GLN A 54 -17.91 -5.73 -8.03
CA GLN A 54 -17.63 -6.74 -9.04
C GLN A 54 -16.88 -7.86 -8.35
N ALA A 55 -17.62 -8.93 -8.03
CA ALA A 55 -17.05 -10.23 -7.69
C ALA A 55 -15.82 -10.47 -8.57
N GLN A 56 -14.70 -10.85 -7.95
CA GLN A 56 -13.41 -11.10 -8.61
C GLN A 56 -13.63 -11.51 -10.05
N THR A 57 -13.44 -10.56 -10.99
CA THR A 57 -13.51 -10.91 -12.40
C THR A 57 -12.45 -11.98 -12.61
N VAL A 58 -12.85 -13.10 -13.20
CA VAL A 58 -11.93 -14.21 -13.49
C VAL A 58 -10.73 -13.61 -14.22
N CYS A 59 -9.53 -13.70 -13.62
CA CYS A 59 -8.31 -13.22 -14.25
C CYS A 59 -8.24 -13.88 -15.65
N THR A 60 -8.12 -13.08 -16.70
CA THR A 60 -7.77 -13.61 -18.01
C THR A 60 -6.33 -14.13 -17.97
N SER A 61 -5.97 -15.07 -18.85
CA SER A 61 -4.61 -15.64 -18.93
C SER A 61 -3.53 -14.57 -19.11
N ASP A 62 -3.89 -13.46 -19.77
CA ASP A 62 -2.97 -12.35 -20.07
C ASP A 62 -2.88 -11.32 -18.94
N CYS A 63 -3.53 -11.58 -17.81
CA CYS A 63 -3.51 -10.64 -16.70
C CYS A 63 -2.19 -10.75 -15.91
N ILE A 64 -1.65 -9.58 -15.54
CA ILE A 64 -0.40 -9.43 -14.75
C ILE A 64 -0.49 -10.19 -13.42
N CYS A 65 -1.70 -10.34 -12.84
CA CYS A 65 -1.95 -11.16 -11.63
C CYS A 65 -1.42 -12.60 -11.78
N LEU A 66 -1.54 -13.18 -12.98
CA LEU A 66 -1.15 -14.55 -13.31
C LEU A 66 0.23 -14.63 -13.97
N GLN A 67 0.62 -13.60 -14.72
CA GLN A 67 1.86 -13.60 -15.50
C GLN A 67 3.11 -13.51 -14.62
N GLN A 68 3.01 -12.89 -13.44
CA GLN A 68 4.13 -12.73 -12.51
C GLN A 68 3.80 -13.44 -11.20
N VAL A 69 4.07 -14.74 -11.06
CA VAL A 69 3.74 -15.46 -9.82
C VAL A 69 4.62 -15.01 -8.64
N GLU A 70 5.76 -14.41 -8.94
CA GLU A 70 6.77 -14.02 -7.97
C GLU A 70 6.27 -13.01 -6.94
N TRP A 71 5.31 -12.14 -7.27
CA TRP A 71 4.79 -11.14 -6.32
C TRP A 71 4.14 -11.78 -5.08
N LYS A 72 3.77 -13.07 -5.14
CA LYS A 72 3.18 -13.81 -4.02
C LYS A 72 4.21 -14.35 -3.03
N THR A 73 5.45 -14.56 -3.45
CA THR A 73 6.47 -15.29 -2.66
C THR A 73 7.80 -14.57 -2.56
N GLU A 74 8.14 -13.72 -3.52
CA GLU A 74 9.39 -12.97 -3.55
C GLU A 74 9.33 -11.80 -2.56
N GLU A 75 10.42 -11.64 -1.82
CA GLU A 75 10.63 -10.49 -0.95
C GLU A 75 11.41 -9.40 -1.69
N LEU A 76 10.90 -8.16 -1.65
CA LEU A 76 11.63 -7.02 -2.20
C LEU A 76 12.63 -6.49 -1.18
N LEU A 77 13.78 -6.05 -1.68
CA LEU A 77 14.80 -5.37 -0.87
C LEU A 77 14.61 -3.84 -0.99
N LEU A 78 13.68 -3.28 -0.22
CA LEU A 78 13.41 -1.84 -0.18
C LEU A 78 14.27 -1.16 0.90
N ASN A 79 15.59 -1.39 0.83
CA ASN A 79 16.56 -1.03 1.88
C ASN A 79 16.71 0.46 2.14
N HIS A 80 16.23 1.30 1.22
CA HIS A 80 16.28 2.76 1.34
C HIS A 80 14.93 3.40 1.64
N LEU A 81 13.84 2.62 1.69
CA LEU A 81 12.51 3.14 1.88
C LEU A 81 12.33 3.62 3.32
N GLU A 82 12.11 4.92 3.48
CA GLU A 82 12.01 5.61 4.77
C GLU A 82 10.58 6.06 5.05
N GLU A 83 9.84 6.45 4.01
CA GLU A 83 8.52 7.07 4.15
C GLU A 83 7.51 6.44 3.21
N VAL A 84 6.34 6.09 3.75
CA VAL A 84 5.22 5.55 2.97
C VAL A 84 3.96 6.34 3.29
N GLN A 85 3.25 6.75 2.25
CA GLN A 85 1.93 7.36 2.33
C GLN A 85 0.92 6.52 1.57
N VAL A 86 -0.18 6.17 2.22
CA VAL A 86 -1.33 5.49 1.62
C VAL A 86 -2.51 6.44 1.66
N ASN A 87 -2.96 6.88 0.49
CA ASN A 87 -3.99 7.89 0.33
C ASN A 87 -5.26 7.29 -0.24
N GLY A 88 -6.39 7.82 0.21
CA GLY A 88 -7.69 7.51 -0.38
C GLY A 88 -8.19 6.10 -0.08
N TRP A 89 -7.76 5.52 1.04
CA TRP A 89 -7.99 4.11 1.30
C TRP A 89 -9.38 3.79 1.88
N GLY A 90 -10.09 2.87 1.22
CA GLY A 90 -11.41 2.37 1.63
C GLY A 90 -11.41 1.25 2.69
N GLY A 91 -10.24 0.89 3.25
CA GLY A 91 -10.14 -0.15 4.28
C GLY A 91 -10.30 -1.57 3.75
N THR A 92 -9.81 -1.85 2.53
CA THR A 92 -9.80 -3.19 1.92
C THR A 92 -8.66 -4.05 2.46
N GLU A 93 -8.90 -5.35 2.63
CA GLU A 93 -7.94 -6.30 3.20
C GLU A 93 -6.65 -6.44 2.36
N HIS A 94 -6.76 -6.41 1.03
CA HIS A 94 -5.60 -6.48 0.14
C HIS A 94 -4.58 -5.36 0.41
N VAL A 95 -5.05 -4.15 0.71
CA VAL A 95 -4.15 -3.04 1.03
C VAL A 95 -3.51 -3.24 2.41
N VAL A 96 -4.22 -3.82 3.39
CA VAL A 96 -3.63 -4.21 4.69
C VAL A 96 -2.49 -5.20 4.47
N ALA A 97 -2.75 -6.27 3.70
CA ALA A 97 -1.78 -7.31 3.39
C ALA A 97 -0.56 -6.73 2.63
N PHE A 98 -0.79 -5.79 1.73
CA PHE A 98 0.27 -5.09 1.02
C PHE A 98 1.12 -4.21 1.95
N VAL A 99 0.50 -3.42 2.84
CA VAL A 99 1.26 -2.59 3.79
C VAL A 99 2.05 -3.45 4.77
N LYS A 100 1.50 -4.58 5.22
CA LYS A 100 2.26 -5.55 6.02
C LYS A 100 3.52 -6.01 5.29
N ARG A 101 3.41 -6.38 4.01
CA ARG A 101 4.57 -6.74 3.18
C ARG A 101 5.57 -5.61 3.00
N LEU A 102 5.11 -4.35 2.88
CA LEU A 102 6.02 -3.21 2.85
C LEU A 102 6.85 -3.10 4.14
N PHE A 103 6.29 -3.43 5.30
CA PHE A 103 7.07 -3.50 6.54
C PHE A 103 8.09 -4.62 6.54
N ASP A 104 7.81 -5.75 5.89
CA ASP A 104 8.77 -6.86 5.76
C ASP A 104 9.93 -6.47 4.82
N TRP A 105 9.59 -5.89 3.66
CA TRP A 105 10.55 -5.48 2.62
C TRP A 105 11.37 -4.23 2.97
N GLY A 106 10.76 -3.27 3.68
CA GLY A 106 11.30 -1.94 3.97
C GLY A 106 11.81 -1.83 5.39
N THR A 107 13.02 -2.33 5.67
CA THR A 107 13.54 -2.35 7.04
C THR A 107 13.91 -0.98 7.61
N LYS A 108 14.01 0.05 6.75
CA LYS A 108 14.35 1.43 7.10
C LYS A 108 13.16 2.37 7.18
N ILE A 109 11.92 1.87 7.06
CA ILE A 109 10.73 2.70 7.18
C ILE A 109 10.72 3.36 8.57
N LYS A 110 10.61 4.69 8.58
CA LYS A 110 10.54 5.55 9.76
C LYS A 110 9.16 6.14 9.93
N GLU A 111 8.46 6.40 8.84
CA GLU A 111 7.13 7.02 8.86
C GLU A 111 6.16 6.30 7.91
N MET A 112 4.98 6.02 8.44
CA MET A 112 3.84 5.48 7.70
C MET A 112 2.65 6.40 7.93
N THR A 113 2.15 7.01 6.84
CA THR A 113 0.97 7.87 6.87
C THR A 113 -0.18 7.22 6.11
N VAL A 114 -1.32 7.05 6.76
CA VAL A 114 -2.52 6.44 6.20
C VAL A 114 -3.66 7.45 6.22
N ASN A 115 -4.13 7.86 5.04
CA ASN A 115 -5.24 8.79 4.88
C ASN A 115 -6.49 8.02 4.42
N LEU A 116 -7.44 7.87 5.34
CA LEU A 116 -8.68 7.12 5.14
C LEU A 116 -9.66 7.88 4.22
N TRP A 117 -10.43 7.12 3.45
CA TRP A 117 -11.51 7.68 2.64
C TRP A 117 -12.61 8.29 3.53
N HIS A 118 -13.32 9.30 3.02
CA HIS A 118 -14.28 10.07 3.80
C HIS A 118 -15.51 9.28 4.28
N SER A 119 -15.80 8.13 3.66
CA SER A 119 -16.93 7.27 4.02
C SER A 119 -16.59 6.21 5.07
N ILE A 120 -15.35 6.14 5.55
CA ILE A 120 -14.94 5.16 6.57
C ILE A 120 -15.59 5.50 7.91
N SER A 121 -16.31 4.52 8.48
CA SER A 121 -16.94 4.65 9.80
C SER A 121 -15.90 4.69 10.91
N GLU A 122 -16.27 5.26 12.07
CA GLU A 122 -15.35 5.30 13.22
C GLU A 122 -14.97 3.91 13.73
N VAL A 123 -15.90 2.97 13.73
CA VAL A 123 -15.63 1.58 14.13
C VAL A 123 -14.58 0.95 13.22
N LYS A 124 -14.76 1.08 11.89
CA LYS A 124 -13.80 0.55 10.91
C LYS A 124 -12.45 1.28 11.00
N ALA A 125 -12.44 2.59 11.23
CA ALA A 125 -11.20 3.34 11.44
C ALA A 125 -10.42 2.83 12.67
N LYS A 126 -11.11 2.57 13.79
CA LYS A 126 -10.52 2.01 15.02
C LYS A 126 -9.94 0.61 14.77
N GLU A 127 -10.68 -0.26 14.09
CA GLU A 127 -10.22 -1.61 13.73
C GLU A 127 -8.97 -1.58 12.84
N LEU A 128 -8.95 -0.74 11.80
CA LEU A 128 -7.80 -0.59 10.91
C LEU A 128 -6.58 -0.02 11.63
N TYR A 129 -6.79 0.97 12.50
CA TYR A 129 -5.73 1.54 13.33
C TYR A 129 -5.09 0.49 14.23
N GLN A 130 -5.90 -0.29 14.96
CA GLN A 130 -5.43 -1.38 15.81
C GLN A 130 -4.72 -2.47 14.99
N THR A 131 -5.27 -2.80 13.83
CA THR A 131 -4.67 -3.77 12.90
C THR A 131 -3.26 -3.33 12.50
N PHE A 132 -3.07 -2.07 12.10
CA PHE A 132 -1.75 -1.56 11.69
C PHE A 132 -0.78 -1.46 12.87
N GLN A 133 -1.26 -1.10 14.05
CA GLN A 133 -0.44 -1.12 15.25
C GLN A 133 0.08 -2.52 15.57
N SER A 134 -0.72 -3.57 15.35
CA SER A 134 -0.36 -4.94 15.71
C SER A 134 0.87 -5.49 14.97
N PHE A 135 1.14 -4.99 13.76
CA PHE A 135 2.31 -5.41 12.95
C PHE A 135 3.31 -4.27 12.70
N SER A 136 3.02 -3.05 13.13
CA SER A 136 3.97 -1.94 13.05
C SER A 136 5.13 -2.18 13.99
N ARG A 137 6.35 -1.86 13.53
CA ARG A 137 7.54 -1.88 14.37
C ARG A 137 7.49 -0.70 15.34
N PRO A 138 7.94 -0.83 16.60
CA PRO A 138 7.87 0.26 17.59
C PRO A 138 8.58 1.56 17.17
N VAL A 139 9.58 1.47 16.29
CA VAL A 139 10.36 2.63 15.80
C VAL A 139 9.64 3.43 14.71
N VAL A 140 8.58 2.88 14.10
CA VAL A 140 7.87 3.53 13.00
C VAL A 140 6.86 4.51 13.58
N CYS A 141 6.94 5.77 13.16
CA CYS A 141 5.91 6.76 13.39
C CYS A 141 4.70 6.46 12.49
N MET A 142 3.64 5.93 13.08
CA MET A 142 2.38 5.66 12.39
C MET A 142 1.42 6.85 12.57
N LYS A 143 0.98 7.45 11.46
CA LYS A 143 0.00 8.54 11.45
C LYS A 143 -1.23 8.10 10.67
N PHE A 144 -2.39 8.13 11.31
CA PHE A 144 -3.66 7.90 10.66
C PHE A 144 -4.40 9.22 10.54
N TYR A 145 -4.98 9.48 9.38
CA TYR A 145 -5.86 10.62 9.19
C TYR A 145 -7.22 10.14 8.69
N ARG A 146 -8.26 10.80 9.19
CA ARG A 146 -9.64 10.59 8.76
C ARG A 146 -10.30 11.91 8.45
N TYR A 147 -11.35 11.87 7.64
CA TYR A 147 -12.20 13.03 7.46
C TYR A 147 -13.17 13.16 8.62
N GLU A 148 -13.21 14.34 9.22
CA GLU A 148 -14.28 14.78 10.10
C GLU A 148 -14.97 15.97 9.44
N LYS A 149 -16.23 15.78 9.06
CA LYS A 149 -17.01 16.72 8.26
C LYS A 149 -16.36 16.98 6.90
N SER A 150 -15.49 17.98 6.82
CA SER A 150 -14.80 18.40 5.58
C SER A 150 -13.30 18.63 5.78
N SER A 151 -12.77 18.31 6.98
CA SER A 151 -11.37 18.49 7.31
C SER A 151 -10.71 17.14 7.57
N MET A 152 -9.50 16.98 7.06
CA MET A 152 -8.66 15.84 7.39
C MET A 152 -7.99 16.09 8.74
N VAL A 153 -8.22 15.20 9.70
CA VAL A 153 -7.71 15.32 11.08
C VAL A 153 -6.89 14.10 11.45
N LEU A 154 -5.89 14.29 12.31
CA LEU A 154 -5.11 13.18 12.87
C LEU A 154 -6.04 12.32 13.74
N TYR A 155 -6.10 11.03 13.42
CA TYR A 155 -6.90 10.07 14.16
C TYR A 155 -6.16 9.63 15.43
N ALA A 156 -6.81 9.85 16.56
CA ALA A 156 -6.43 9.26 17.83
C ALA A 156 -7.67 8.50 18.35
N PRO A 157 -7.62 7.16 18.48
CA PRO A 157 -8.76 6.43 19.02
C PRO A 157 -9.04 6.90 20.44
N LYS A 158 -10.31 7.13 20.75
CA LYS A 158 -10.74 7.35 22.13
C LYS A 158 -10.89 5.99 22.81
N ASP A 159 -10.45 5.92 24.06
CA ASP A 159 -10.64 4.77 24.95
C ASP A 159 -12.12 4.46 25.12
#